data_AF-A0A316DAM7-F1
#
_entry.id   AF-A0A316DAM7-F1
#
_cell.length_a   1.000
_cell.length_b   1.000
_cell.length_c   1.000
_cell.angle_alpha   90.00
_cell.angle_beta   90.00
_cell.angle_gamma   90.00
#
_symmetry.space_group_name_H-M   'P 1'
#
loop_
_entity.id
_entity.type
_entity.pdbx_description
1 polymer ?
#
loop_
_entity_poly.entity_id
_entity_poly.type
_entity_poly.pdbx_seq_one_letter_code
_entity_poly.pdbx_strand_id
1 'polypeptide(L)'
;MRMQPESLDERFLRLRTVVSAWEIRYNQLPAQVVACFNAADLETIENLMVEKRRLQMLIPEFQDFIRKWEDDADFERDRLF
;
A
#
# COMPACT_ATOMS: atom_id res chain seq x y z
N MET A 1 -21.59 2.45 23.59
CA MET A 1 -21.77 2.41 22.12
C MET A 1 -21.20 1.10 21.62
N ARG A 2 -22.02 0.21 21.05
CA ARG A 2 -21.51 -0.96 20.30
C ARG A 2 -21.14 -0.44 18.91
N MET A 3 -19.85 -0.35 18.59
CA MET A 3 -19.43 -0.11 17.20
C MET A 3 -20.01 -1.25 16.36
N GLN A 4 -20.78 -0.91 15.34
CA GLN A 4 -21.18 -1.90 14.36
C GLN A 4 -19.90 -2.48 13.72
N PRO A 5 -19.84 -3.80 13.48
CA PRO A 5 -18.69 -4.37 12.80
C PRO A 5 -18.57 -3.73 11.42
N GLU A 6 -17.38 -3.18 11.14
CA GLU A 6 -17.02 -2.59 9.85
C GLU A 6 -17.30 -3.60 8.73
N SER A 7 -17.94 -3.16 7.66
CA SER A 7 -18.21 -4.01 6.50
C SER A 7 -16.90 -4.41 5.81
N LEU A 8 -16.90 -5.54 5.10
CA LEU A 8 -15.73 -5.96 4.34
C LEU A 8 -15.35 -4.90 3.29
N ASP A 9 -16.32 -4.27 2.65
CA ASP A 9 -16.11 -3.20 1.67
C ASP A 9 -15.38 -1.99 2.27
N GLU A 10 -15.76 -1.56 3.48
CA GLU A 10 -15.07 -0.47 4.20
C GLU A 10 -13.62 -0.85 4.55
N ARG A 11 -13.39 -2.10 4.95
CA ARG A 11 -12.03 -2.62 5.23
C ARG A 11 -11.16 -2.61 3.96
N PHE A 12 -11.69 -3.05 2.82
CA PHE A 12 -10.95 -3.03 1.55
C PHE A 12 -10.75 -1.62 1.00
N LEU A 13 -11.71 -0.71 1.20
CA LEU A 13 -11.54 0.70 0.87
C LEU A 13 -10.39 1.34 1.65
N ARG A 14 -10.29 1.06 2.95
CA ARG A 14 -9.15 1.51 3.77
C ARG A 14 -7.84 0.90 3.29
N LEU A 15 -7.85 -0.39 2.94
CA LEU A 15 -6.67 -1.07 2.45
C LEU A 15 -6.15 -0.42 1.15
N ARG A 16 -7.04 -0.15 0.20
CA ARG A 16 -6.72 0.60 -1.03
C ARG A 16 -6.15 1.99 -0.73
N THR A 17 -6.75 2.70 0.22
CA THR A 17 -6.25 4.01 0.67
C THR A 17 -4.81 3.92 1.20
N VAL A 18 -4.50 2.90 1.99
CA VAL A 18 -3.14 2.65 2.51
C VAL A 18 -2.17 2.34 1.39
N VAL A 19 -2.54 1.45 0.45
CA VAL A 19 -1.72 1.10 -0.70
C VAL A 19 -1.43 2.33 -1.58
N SER A 20 -2.43 3.17 -1.87
CA SER A 20 -2.22 4.40 -2.63
C SER A 20 -1.29 5.38 -1.92
N ALA A 21 -1.39 5.50 -0.59
CA ALA A 21 -0.45 6.31 0.18
C ALA A 21 0.99 5.76 0.10
N TRP A 22 1.14 4.43 0.10
CA TRP A 22 2.43 3.77 -0.10
C TRP A 22 3.02 4.00 -1.49
N GLU A 23 2.20 3.97 -2.55
CA GLU A 23 2.64 4.28 -3.91
C GLU A 23 3.14 5.73 -4.03
N ILE A 24 2.39 6.68 -3.45
CA ILE A 24 2.80 8.09 -3.40
C ILE A 24 4.14 8.20 -2.66
N ARG A 25 4.26 7.58 -1.48
CA ARG A 25 5.50 7.60 -0.70
C ARG A 25 6.67 7.01 -1.49
N TYR A 26 6.48 5.85 -2.12
CA TYR A 26 7.49 5.18 -2.93
C TYR A 26 8.02 6.10 -4.05
N ASN A 27 7.14 6.83 -4.71
CA ASN A 27 7.49 7.78 -5.77
C ASN A 27 8.21 9.04 -5.27
N GLN A 28 8.03 9.40 -3.99
CA GLN A 28 8.72 10.56 -3.37
C GLN A 28 10.13 10.22 -2.85
N LEU A 29 10.45 8.94 -2.61
CA LEU A 29 11.74 8.53 -2.04
C LEU A 29 12.96 8.96 -2.89
N PRO A 30 12.97 8.85 -4.23
CA PRO A 30 14.12 9.25 -5.04
C PRO A 30 14.53 10.71 -4.84
N ALA A 31 13.56 11.63 -4.76
CA ALA A 31 13.84 13.05 -4.55
C ALA A 31 14.45 13.30 -3.16
N GLN A 32 13.98 12.59 -2.13
CA GLN A 32 14.55 12.68 -0.78
C GLN A 32 15.97 12.12 -0.72
N VAL A 33 16.25 11.01 -1.40
CA VAL A 33 17.61 10.44 -1.49
C VAL A 33 18.58 11.45 -2.12
N VAL A 34 18.18 12.14 -3.20
CA VAL A 34 19.00 13.18 -3.83
C VAL A 34 19.25 14.34 -2.87
N ALA A 35 18.23 14.77 -2.12
CA ALA A 35 18.39 15.83 -1.12
C ALA A 35 19.37 15.43 0.00
N CYS A 36 19.26 14.20 0.53
CA CYS A 36 20.19 13.69 1.54
C CYS A 36 21.61 13.52 0.99
N PHE A 37 21.77 13.13 -0.27
CA PHE A 37 23.08 13.02 -0.92
C PHE A 37 23.78 14.37 -0.98
N ASN A 38 23.05 15.43 -1.37
CA ASN A 38 23.58 16.80 -1.36
C ASN A 38 23.95 17.28 0.06
N ALA A 39 23.31 16.74 1.09
CA ALA A 39 23.61 17.02 2.49
C ALA A 39 24.67 16.09 3.11
N ALA A 40 25.22 15.14 2.33
CA ALA A 40 26.12 14.08 2.81
C ALA A 40 25.54 13.24 3.97
N ASP A 41 24.22 13.13 4.05
CA ASP A 41 23.50 12.38 5.08
C ASP A 41 23.30 10.92 4.63
N LEU A 42 24.34 10.11 4.80
CA LEU A 42 24.35 8.71 4.38
C LEU A 42 23.43 7.82 5.24
N GLU A 43 23.25 8.15 6.52
CA GLU A 43 22.39 7.40 7.44
C GLU A 43 20.92 7.50 7.00
N THR A 44 20.46 8.70 6.68
CA THR A 44 19.09 8.88 6.17
C THR A 44 18.91 8.20 4.80
N ILE A 45 19.93 8.21 3.92
CA ILE A 45 19.85 7.48 2.64
C ILE A 45 19.67 5.98 2.88
N GLU A 46 20.41 5.37 3.81
CA GLU A 46 20.26 3.95 4.14
C GLU A 46 18.83 3.65 4.57
N ASN A 47 18.28 4.46 5.49
CA ASN A 47 16.91 4.32 5.98
C ASN A 47 15.87 4.44 4.84
N LEU A 48 16.03 5.42 3.94
CA LEU A 48 15.14 5.61 2.79
C LEU A 48 15.21 4.42 1.81
N MET A 49 16.38 3.81 1.64
CA MET A 49 16.56 2.65 0.77
C MET A 49 15.94 1.38 1.37
N VAL A 50 16.03 1.19 2.69
CA VAL A 50 15.32 0.12 3.40
C VAL A 50 13.81 0.29 3.28
N GLU A 51 13.30 1.51 3.47
CA GLU A 51 11.89 1.84 3.29
C GLU A 51 11.44 1.52 1.85
N LYS A 52 12.19 1.98 0.84
CA LYS A 52 11.89 1.74 -0.57
C LYS A 52 11.74 0.25 -0.87
N ARG A 53 12.65 -0.58 -0.35
CA ARG A 53 12.60 -2.03 -0.54
C ARG A 53 11.38 -2.66 0.10
N ARG A 54 10.98 -2.20 1.29
CA ARG A 54 9.75 -2.67 1.96
C ARG A 54 8.52 -2.34 1.13
N LEU A 55 8.39 -1.09 0.68
CA LEU A 55 7.27 -0.65 -0.14
C LEU A 55 7.20 -1.41 -1.49
N GLN A 56 8.35 -1.66 -2.11
CA GLN A 56 8.43 -2.44 -3.36
C GLN A 56 7.88 -3.86 -3.22
N MET A 57 7.94 -4.46 -2.02
CA MET A 57 7.37 -5.78 -1.75
C MET A 57 5.89 -5.69 -1.35
N LEU A 58 5.55 -4.77 -0.45
CA LEU A 58 4.20 -4.69 0.14
C LEU A 58 3.15 -4.19 -0.84
N ILE A 59 3.47 -3.21 -1.71
CA ILE A 59 2.53 -2.66 -2.68
C ILE A 59 1.95 -3.77 -3.58
N PRO A 60 2.76 -4.55 -4.33
CA PRO A 60 2.21 -5.58 -5.20
C PRO A 60 1.52 -6.71 -4.43
N GLU A 61 2.04 -7.10 -3.26
CA GLU A 61 1.41 -8.14 -2.42
C GLU A 61 -0.01 -7.75 -2.01
N PHE A 62 -0.21 -6.50 -1.59
CA PHE A 62 -1.53 -6.02 -1.15
C PHE A 62 -2.46 -5.74 -2.32
N GLN A 63 -1.94 -5.27 -3.47
CA GLN A 63 -2.72 -5.14 -4.70
C GLN A 63 -3.23 -6.50 -5.18
N ASP A 64 -2.37 -7.52 -5.18
CA ASP A 64 -2.76 -8.89 -5.54
C ASP A 64 -3.78 -9.46 -4.55
N PHE A 65 -3.61 -9.19 -3.25
CA PHE A 65 -4.58 -9.59 -2.23
C PHE A 65 -5.95 -8.96 -2.44
N ILE A 66 -6.00 -7.64 -2.69
CA ILE A 66 -7.26 -6.91 -2.96
C ILE A 66 -7.92 -7.47 -4.21
N ARG A 67 -7.17 -7.59 -5.32
CA ARG A 67 -7.69 -8.10 -6.59
C ARG A 67 -8.29 -9.49 -6.45
N LYS A 68 -7.58 -10.43 -5.81
CA LYS A 68 -8.09 -11.79 -5.59
C LYS A 68 -9.44 -11.79 -4.86
N TRP A 69 -9.57 -10.95 -3.85
CA TRP A 69 -10.81 -10.88 -3.08
C TRP A 69 -11.96 -10.24 -3.86
N GLU A 70 -11.67 -9.20 -4.65
CA GLU A 70 -12.67 -8.56 -5.53
C GLU A 70 -13.13 -9.53 -6.64
N ASP A 71 -12.19 -10.25 -7.27
CA ASP A 71 -12.49 -11.27 -8.29
C ASP A 71 -13.33 -12.43 -7.72
N ASP A 72 -13.02 -12.90 -6.50
CA ASP A 72 -13.78 -13.96 -5.82
C ASP A 72 -15.17 -13.46 -5.38
N ALA A 73 -15.29 -12.20 -4.96
CA ALA A 73 -16.56 -11.60 -4.55
C ALA A 73 -17.52 -11.39 -5.74
N ASP A 74 -17.00 -10.99 -6.89
CA ASP A 74 -17.77 -10.88 -8.13
C ASP A 74 -18.22 -12.26 -8.63
N PHE A 75 -17.36 -13.27 -8.50
CA PHE A 75 -17.70 -14.66 -8.86
C PHE A 75 -18.85 -15.26 -8.03
N GLU A 76 -18.91 -14.97 -6.72
CA GLU A 76 -20.05 -15.40 -5.89
C GLU A 76 -21.34 -14.63 -6.23
N ARG A 77 -21.22 -13.35 -6.59
CA ARG A 77 -22.36 -12.51 -6.96
C ARG A 77 -23.01 -13.01 -8.26
N ASP A 78 -22.22 -13.45 -9.25
CA ASP A 78 -22.70 -13.97 -10.53
C ASP A 78 -23.31 -15.38 -10.46
N ARG A 79 -23.03 -16.18 -9.42
CA ARG A 79 -23.66 -17.50 -9.21
C ARG A 79 -25.03 -17.45 -8.53
N LEU A 80 -25.38 -16.32 -7.94
CA LEU A 80 -26.64 -16.12 -7.22
C LEU A 80 -27.76 -15.56 -8.11
N PHE A 81 -27.48 -15.36 -9.41
CA PHE A 81 -28.44 -14.90 -10.42
C PHE A 81 -28.57 -15.90 -11.58
#